data_AF-A0A6L8E1G1-F1
#
_entry.id   AF-A0A6L8E1G1-F1
#
_cell.length_a   1.000
_cell.length_b   1.000
_cell.length_c   1.000
_cell.angle_alpha   90.00
_cell.angle_beta   90.00
_cell.angle_gamma   90.00
#
_symmetry.space_group_name_H-M   'P 1'
#
loop_
_entity.id
_entity.type
_entity.pdbx_description
1 polymer ?
#
loop_
_entity_poly.entity_id
_entity_poly.type
_entity_poly.pdbx_seq_one_letter_code
_entity_poly.pdbx_strand_id
1 'polypeptide(L)'
;MYVDLAATGPVGENTLSGGLLQSGLLDGWSKATVALLIDGLDEARLRVTGEAFESFLLDVARLSNDRPLPTVLFGRTGAIEYAWLVLAEKLAPPVLEISYYDEQASLSFAKARVRHTSAAPAHLPVQFQAVELLLSQLRQQTENDGDSFAGYAPVLLAVADRVVKERNASALLSAIQRGQQSVTLQSVVNAILDREQTKLESLPLEDSGLLKRLYLPSEQLVSCNSDSRKNYPAWAA
;
A
#
# COMPACT_ATOMS: atom_id res chain seq x y z
N MET A 1 6.52 -18.89 6.21
CA MET A 1 5.99 -18.04 7.29
C MET A 1 5.75 -16.66 6.69
N TYR A 2 4.55 -16.13 6.86
CA TYR A 2 4.22 -14.75 6.54
C TYR A 2 4.01 -14.00 7.85
N VAL A 3 4.66 -12.84 8.00
CA VAL A 3 4.60 -11.99 9.17
C VAL A 3 4.12 -10.61 8.72
N ASP A 4 2.95 -10.22 9.19
CA ASP A 4 2.41 -8.87 8.97
C ASP A 4 2.76 -7.99 10.17
N LEU A 5 3.75 -7.11 10.00
CA LEU A 5 4.20 -6.20 11.04
C LEU A 5 3.17 -5.12 11.38
N ALA A 6 2.13 -4.93 10.57
CA ALA A 6 1.01 -4.07 10.94
C ALA A 6 0.12 -4.72 12.01
N ALA A 7 0.05 -6.05 12.04
CA ALA A 7 -0.77 -6.81 12.97
C ALA A 7 0.00 -7.33 14.20
N THR A 8 1.34 -7.27 14.21
CA THR A 8 2.15 -7.68 15.35
C THR A 8 2.34 -6.57 16.39
N GLY A 9 2.81 -6.94 17.58
CA GLY A 9 3.34 -5.98 18.54
C GLY A 9 4.64 -5.30 18.08
N PRO A 10 5.20 -4.39 18.91
CA PRO A 10 6.49 -3.76 18.67
C PRO A 10 7.61 -4.76 18.37
N VAL A 11 8.50 -4.41 17.43
CA VAL A 11 9.64 -5.23 17.01
C VAL A 11 10.94 -4.78 17.69
N GLY A 12 11.88 -5.72 17.84
CA GLY A 12 13.21 -5.49 18.39
C GLY A 12 14.10 -6.71 18.20
N GLU A 13 15.17 -6.80 18.98
CA GLU A 13 16.01 -8.00 18.99
C GLU A 13 15.19 -9.22 19.43
N ASN A 14 15.46 -10.39 18.83
CA ASN A 14 14.79 -11.67 19.12
C ASN A 14 13.30 -11.73 18.76
N THR A 15 12.75 -10.71 18.08
CA THR A 15 11.36 -10.78 17.58
C THR A 15 11.17 -11.96 16.62
N LEU A 16 12.13 -12.20 15.72
CA LEU A 16 12.03 -13.29 14.75
C LEU A 16 12.18 -14.67 15.41
N SER A 17 13.22 -14.85 16.23
CA SER A 17 13.46 -16.11 16.94
C SER A 17 12.31 -16.46 17.90
N GLY A 18 11.79 -15.46 18.64
CA GLY A 18 10.60 -15.58 19.47
C GLY A 18 9.35 -15.93 18.67
N GLY A 19 9.12 -15.27 17.53
CA GLY A 19 8.00 -15.57 16.63
C GLY A 19 8.06 -16.98 16.03
N LEU A 20 9.24 -17.45 15.63
CA LEU A 20 9.46 -18.81 15.14
C LEU A 20 9.19 -19.86 16.22
N LEU A 21 9.59 -19.60 17.46
CA LEU A 21 9.31 -20.48 18.58
C LEU A 21 7.81 -20.54 18.90
N GLN A 22 7.16 -19.39 19.04
CA GLN A 22 5.73 -19.30 19.37
C GLN A 22 4.83 -19.91 18.29
N SER A 23 5.24 -19.80 17.02
CA SER A 23 4.53 -20.40 15.89
C SER A 23 4.81 -21.90 15.71
N GLY A 24 5.71 -22.50 16.50
CA GLY A 24 6.11 -23.91 16.35
C GLY A 24 6.92 -24.18 15.07
N LEU A 25 7.43 -23.14 14.41
CA LEU A 25 8.16 -23.23 13.15
C LEU A 25 9.68 -23.29 13.31
N LEU A 26 10.21 -23.25 14.54
CA LEU A 26 11.65 -23.25 14.80
C LEU A 26 12.36 -24.48 14.20
N ASP A 27 11.74 -25.66 14.25
CA ASP A 27 12.28 -26.88 13.65
C ASP A 27 12.32 -26.80 12.12
N GLY A 28 11.25 -26.30 11.50
CA GLY A 28 11.19 -26.10 10.05
C GLY A 28 12.14 -25.00 9.57
N TRP A 29 12.32 -23.96 10.38
CA TRP A 29 13.36 -22.96 10.17
C TRP A 29 14.74 -23.61 10.19
N SER A 30 15.08 -24.37 11.23
CA SER A 30 16.39 -25.01 11.37
C SER A 30 16.68 -26.02 10.25
N LYS A 31 15.66 -26.73 9.74
CA LYS A 31 15.76 -27.67 8.63
C LYS A 31 15.67 -27.02 7.24
N ALA A 32 15.58 -25.69 7.18
CA ALA A 32 15.41 -24.93 5.95
C ALA A 32 14.23 -25.39 5.08
N THR A 33 13.10 -25.71 5.71
CA THR A 33 11.82 -26.01 5.04
C THR A 33 10.82 -24.85 5.14
N VAL A 34 11.19 -23.78 5.85
CA VAL A 34 10.38 -22.57 6.03
C VAL A 34 11.10 -21.37 5.43
N ALA A 35 10.49 -20.74 4.43
CA ALA A 35 10.84 -19.42 3.93
C ALA A 35 10.13 -18.34 4.78
N LEU A 36 10.67 -17.12 4.78
CA LEU A 36 10.17 -16.02 5.60
C LEU A 36 9.83 -14.80 4.74
N LEU A 37 8.60 -14.33 4.87
CA LEU A 37 8.09 -13.12 4.25
C LEU A 37 7.66 -12.19 5.38
N ILE A 38 8.26 -11.01 5.47
CA ILE A 38 7.96 -9.99 6.48
C ILE A 38 7.41 -8.78 5.77
N ASP A 39 6.19 -8.40 6.09
CA ASP A 39 5.44 -7.30 5.46
C ASP A 39 5.20 -6.15 6.44
N GLY A 40 5.13 -4.93 5.92
CA GLY A 40 4.87 -3.72 6.70
C GLY A 40 6.06 -3.17 7.49
N LEU A 41 7.26 -3.11 6.88
CA LEU A 41 8.44 -2.51 7.53
C LEU A 41 8.22 -1.04 7.96
N ASP A 42 7.50 -0.25 7.17
CA ASP A 42 7.18 1.13 7.52
C ASP A 42 6.29 1.22 8.76
N GLU A 43 5.31 0.33 8.89
CA GLU A 43 4.44 0.24 10.05
C GLU A 43 5.21 -0.19 11.31
N ALA A 44 6.14 -1.13 11.21
CA ALA A 44 7.02 -1.49 12.32
C ALA A 44 7.87 -0.30 12.77
N ARG A 45 8.51 0.40 11.82
CA ARG A 45 9.38 1.54 12.09
C ARG A 45 8.63 2.68 12.81
N LEU A 46 7.35 2.87 12.51
CA LEU A 46 6.53 3.89 13.18
C LEU A 46 6.21 3.56 14.64
N ARG A 47 6.26 2.29 15.05
CA ARG A 47 5.87 1.84 16.39
C ARG A 47 7.02 1.67 17.37
N VAL A 48 8.26 1.78 16.89
CA VAL A 48 9.45 1.52 17.70
C VAL A 48 10.50 2.61 17.53
N THR A 49 11.44 2.68 18.45
CA THR A 49 12.62 3.56 18.33
C THR A 49 13.53 3.10 17.20
N GLY A 50 14.33 4.01 16.63
CA GLY A 50 15.33 3.67 15.59
C GLY A 50 16.27 2.53 16.01
N GLU A 51 16.81 2.58 17.24
CA GLU A 51 17.71 1.54 17.76
C GLU A 51 17.06 0.15 17.81
N ALA A 52 15.79 0.08 18.24
CA ALA A 52 15.04 -1.17 18.26
C ALA A 52 14.77 -1.70 16.84
N PHE A 53 14.43 -0.81 15.90
CA PHE A 53 14.21 -1.19 14.50
C PHE A 53 15.50 -1.70 13.84
N GLU A 54 16.63 -1.04 14.05
CA GLU A 54 17.93 -1.51 13.57
C GLU A 54 18.31 -2.86 14.18
N SER A 55 18.13 -3.02 15.50
CA SER A 55 18.39 -4.27 16.19
C SER A 55 17.55 -5.41 15.63
N PHE A 56 16.28 -5.14 15.30
CA PHE A 56 15.39 -6.08 14.61
C PHE A 56 15.94 -6.47 13.23
N LEU A 57 16.32 -5.50 12.39
CA LEU A 57 16.84 -5.76 11.05
C LEU A 57 18.15 -6.57 11.08
N LEU A 58 19.05 -6.24 12.00
CA LEU A 58 20.31 -6.97 12.19
C LEU A 58 20.07 -8.40 12.68
N ASP A 59 19.08 -8.62 13.54
CA ASP A 59 18.70 -9.96 13.97
C ASP A 59 18.11 -10.77 12.81
N VAL A 60 17.23 -10.18 12.00
CA VAL A 60 16.71 -10.81 10.78
C VAL A 60 17.86 -11.19 9.86
N ALA A 61 18.79 -10.27 9.56
CA ALA A 61 19.94 -10.55 8.72
C ALA A 61 20.81 -11.69 9.26
N ARG A 62 21.11 -11.67 10.57
CA ARG A 62 21.88 -12.72 11.24
C ARG A 62 21.21 -14.08 11.11
N LEU A 63 19.90 -14.16 11.37
CA LEU A 63 19.15 -15.41 11.32
C LEU A 63 18.95 -15.90 9.88
N SER A 64 18.89 -14.98 8.92
CA SER A 64 18.66 -15.27 7.50
C SER A 64 19.93 -15.61 6.73
N ASN A 65 21.11 -15.25 7.25
CA ASN A 65 22.39 -15.47 6.58
C ASN A 65 22.66 -16.95 6.31
N ASP A 66 23.26 -17.25 5.15
CA ASP A 66 23.65 -18.60 4.70
C ASP A 66 22.51 -19.63 4.62
N ARG A 67 21.26 -19.17 4.59
CA ARG A 67 20.09 -20.06 4.41
C ARG A 67 19.78 -20.28 2.93
N PRO A 68 19.37 -21.50 2.53
CA PRO A 68 19.01 -21.78 1.14
C PRO A 68 17.61 -21.25 0.78
N LEU A 69 16.75 -20.97 1.77
CA LEU A 69 15.44 -20.38 1.54
C LEU A 69 15.48 -18.86 1.79
N PRO A 70 14.87 -18.05 0.91
CA PRO A 70 14.95 -16.60 1.00
C PRO A 70 14.17 -16.06 2.20
N THR A 71 14.68 -14.94 2.70
CA THR A 71 13.92 -14.01 3.55
C THR A 71 13.62 -12.78 2.71
N VAL A 72 12.34 -12.43 2.61
CA VAL A 72 11.87 -11.30 1.80
C VAL A 72 11.23 -10.28 2.72
N LEU A 73 11.65 -9.02 2.60
CA LEU A 73 11.14 -7.90 3.37
C LEU A 73 10.30 -7.01 2.45
N PHE A 74 9.11 -6.62 2.89
CA PHE A 74 8.22 -5.72 2.18
C PHE A 74 7.97 -4.46 3.03
N GLY A 75 7.88 -3.33 2.35
CA GLY A 75 7.59 -2.04 2.95
C GLY A 75 7.62 -0.93 1.90
N ARG A 76 7.24 0.27 2.30
CA ARG A 76 7.36 1.45 1.43
C ARG A 76 8.82 1.83 1.19
N THR A 77 9.06 2.56 0.10
CA THR A 77 10.39 2.97 -0.38
C THR A 77 11.30 3.47 0.74
N GLY A 78 10.85 4.44 1.55
CA GLY A 78 11.69 5.00 2.62
C GLY A 78 12.06 4.00 3.73
N ALA A 79 11.20 3.03 4.05
CA ALA A 79 11.52 1.99 5.02
C ALA A 79 12.48 0.94 4.43
N ILE A 80 12.31 0.62 3.15
CA ILE A 80 13.21 -0.30 2.43
C ILE A 80 14.59 0.31 2.23
N GLU A 81 14.68 1.59 1.86
CA GLU A 81 15.95 2.32 1.74
C GLU A 81 16.71 2.34 3.06
N TYR A 82 16.02 2.63 4.17
CA TYR A 82 16.61 2.58 5.50
C TYR A 82 17.10 1.17 5.85
N ALA A 83 16.27 0.16 5.62
CA ALA A 83 16.64 -1.22 5.89
C ALA A 83 17.84 -1.65 5.04
N TRP A 84 17.87 -1.28 3.77
CA TRP A 84 19.00 -1.54 2.90
C TRP A 84 20.28 -0.87 3.42
N LEU A 85 20.22 0.38 3.87
CA LEU A 85 21.37 1.09 4.44
C LEU A 85 21.96 0.34 5.65
N VAL A 86 21.10 -0.12 6.57
CA VAL A 86 21.51 -0.89 7.76
C VAL A 86 22.13 -2.24 7.37
N LEU A 87 21.60 -2.89 6.33
CA LEU A 87 22.00 -4.24 5.92
C LEU A 87 23.13 -4.26 4.90
N ALA A 88 23.42 -3.15 4.22
CA ALA A 88 24.37 -3.05 3.13
C ALA A 88 25.79 -3.46 3.55
N GLU A 89 26.20 -3.10 4.76
CA GLU A 89 27.52 -3.44 5.28
C GLU A 89 27.69 -4.92 5.65
N LYS A 90 26.58 -5.67 5.79
CA LYS A 90 26.59 -7.07 6.24
C LYS A 90 26.29 -8.06 5.12
N LEU A 91 25.22 -7.80 4.37
CA LEU A 91 24.67 -8.73 3.37
C LEU A 91 24.49 -8.12 1.99
N ALA A 92 24.37 -6.78 1.90
CA ALA A 92 24.04 -6.08 0.65
C ALA A 92 22.86 -6.73 -0.11
N PRO A 93 21.67 -6.86 0.52
CA PRO A 93 20.55 -7.53 -0.12
C PRO A 93 20.07 -6.79 -1.37
N PRO A 94 19.65 -7.51 -2.43
CA PRO A 94 19.07 -6.87 -3.60
C PRO A 94 17.73 -6.20 -3.24
N VAL A 95 17.51 -5.00 -3.78
CA VAL A 95 16.24 -4.26 -3.65
C VAL A 95 15.44 -4.43 -4.94
N LEU A 96 14.19 -4.85 -4.80
CA LEU A 96 13.25 -4.96 -5.91
C LEU A 96 12.16 -3.90 -5.73
N GLU A 97 11.95 -3.09 -6.75
CA GLU A 97 10.90 -2.08 -6.77
C GLU A 97 9.70 -2.58 -7.58
N ILE A 98 8.49 -2.37 -7.05
CA ILE A 98 7.24 -2.60 -7.78
C ILE A 98 6.80 -1.27 -8.37
N SER A 99 7.02 -1.11 -9.67
CA SER A 99 6.62 0.08 -10.42
C SER A 99 5.13 0.09 -10.80
N TYR A 100 4.68 1.20 -11.36
CA TYR A 100 3.33 1.36 -11.90
C TYR A 100 3.06 0.42 -13.08
N TYR A 101 1.80 0.08 -13.29
CA TYR A 101 1.37 -0.69 -14.45
C TYR A 101 1.34 0.18 -15.71
N ASP A 102 1.78 -0.37 -16.84
CA ASP A 102 1.52 0.23 -18.15
C ASP A 102 0.01 0.22 -18.50
N GLU A 103 -0.36 0.79 -19.64
CA GLU A 103 -1.76 0.83 -20.10
C GLU A 103 -2.45 -0.52 -20.15
N GLN A 104 -1.79 -1.50 -20.76
CA GLN A 104 -2.38 -2.81 -20.99
C GLN A 104 -2.52 -3.58 -19.67
N ALA A 105 -1.50 -3.54 -18.83
CA ALA A 105 -1.49 -4.17 -17.52
C ALA A 105 -2.48 -3.51 -16.55
N SER A 106 -2.59 -2.17 -16.59
CA SER A 106 -3.59 -1.40 -15.83
C SER A 106 -5.00 -1.89 -16.13
N LEU A 107 -5.32 -2.00 -17.42
CA LEU A 107 -6.62 -2.42 -17.85
C LEU A 107 -6.91 -3.88 -17.49
N SER A 108 -5.91 -4.75 -17.69
CA SER A 108 -5.99 -6.16 -17.33
C SER A 108 -6.26 -6.35 -15.84
N PHE A 109 -5.52 -5.63 -14.99
CA PHE A 109 -5.66 -5.66 -13.54
C PHE A 109 -7.06 -5.22 -13.10
N ALA A 110 -7.51 -4.05 -13.57
CA ALA A 110 -8.82 -3.50 -13.18
C ALA A 110 -9.98 -4.41 -13.65
N LYS A 111 -9.92 -4.93 -14.88
CA LYS A 111 -10.92 -5.89 -15.38
C LYS A 111 -10.91 -7.20 -14.61
N ALA A 112 -9.74 -7.71 -14.23
CA ALA A 112 -9.63 -8.91 -13.40
C ALA A 112 -10.29 -8.69 -12.03
N ARG A 113 -10.05 -7.54 -11.39
CA ARG A 113 -10.71 -7.14 -10.14
C ARG A 113 -12.23 -7.06 -10.28
N VAL A 114 -12.73 -6.41 -11.33
CA VAL A 114 -14.17 -6.34 -11.63
C VAL A 114 -14.76 -7.74 -11.81
N ARG A 115 -14.11 -8.60 -12.60
CA ARG A 115 -14.57 -9.99 -12.82
C ARG A 115 -14.67 -10.78 -11.53
N HIS A 116 -13.69 -10.63 -10.64
CA HIS A 116 -13.66 -11.35 -9.36
C HIS A 116 -14.70 -10.82 -8.36
N THR A 117 -15.06 -9.54 -8.43
CA THR A 117 -15.88 -8.87 -7.41
C THR A 117 -17.33 -8.65 -7.86
N SER A 118 -17.61 -8.69 -9.16
CA SER A 118 -18.95 -8.45 -9.71
C SER A 118 -19.90 -9.58 -9.34
N ALA A 119 -21.01 -9.23 -8.67
CA ALA A 119 -22.10 -10.14 -8.35
C ALA A 119 -23.00 -10.47 -9.57
N ALA A 120 -22.82 -9.77 -10.70
CA ALA A 120 -23.67 -9.89 -11.89
C ALA A 120 -22.83 -10.11 -13.17
N PRO A 121 -22.46 -11.36 -13.47
CA PRO A 121 -21.62 -11.68 -14.63
C PRO A 121 -22.16 -11.18 -15.98
N ALA A 122 -23.49 -11.07 -16.11
CA ALA A 122 -24.15 -10.56 -17.31
C ALA A 122 -23.82 -9.09 -17.63
N HIS A 123 -23.38 -8.31 -16.65
CA HIS A 123 -23.04 -6.89 -16.83
C HIS A 123 -21.54 -6.65 -17.08
N LEU A 124 -20.71 -7.71 -17.07
CA LEU A 124 -19.26 -7.59 -17.24
C LEU A 124 -18.84 -6.83 -18.50
N PRO A 125 -19.44 -7.03 -19.70
CA PRO A 125 -19.04 -6.27 -20.88
C PRO A 125 -19.20 -4.75 -20.70
N VAL A 126 -20.31 -4.31 -20.10
CA VAL A 126 -20.59 -2.89 -19.83
C VAL A 126 -19.67 -2.35 -18.74
N GLN A 127 -19.42 -3.14 -17.69
CA GLN A 127 -18.50 -2.78 -16.62
C GLN A 127 -17.06 -2.63 -17.13
N PHE A 128 -16.61 -3.51 -18.03
CA PHE A 128 -15.29 -3.42 -18.65
C PHE A 128 -15.14 -2.16 -19.52
N GLN A 129 -16.16 -1.81 -20.29
CA GLN A 129 -16.17 -0.56 -21.05
C GLN A 129 -16.13 0.67 -20.13
N ALA A 130 -16.85 0.63 -19.01
CA ALA A 130 -16.78 1.71 -18.01
C ALA A 130 -15.37 1.84 -17.43
N VAL A 131 -14.68 0.74 -17.10
CA VAL A 131 -13.28 0.77 -16.63
C VAL A 131 -12.36 1.39 -17.68
N GLU A 132 -12.46 0.98 -18.95
CA GLU A 132 -11.64 1.53 -20.04
C GLU A 132 -11.78 3.04 -20.14
N LEU A 133 -13.01 3.54 -20.19
CA LEU A 133 -13.26 4.97 -20.32
C LEU A 133 -12.81 5.76 -19.09
N LEU A 134 -13.02 5.21 -17.89
CA LEU A 134 -12.58 5.87 -16.65
C LEU A 134 -11.06 5.99 -16.57
N LEU A 135 -10.32 4.92 -16.90
CA LEU A 135 -8.86 4.97 -16.92
C LEU A 135 -8.33 5.92 -17.99
N SER A 136 -8.95 5.93 -19.18
CA SER A 136 -8.61 6.87 -20.25
C SER A 136 -8.84 8.33 -19.83
N GLN A 137 -9.98 8.62 -19.18
CA GLN A 137 -10.27 9.96 -18.66
C GLN A 137 -9.31 10.38 -17.56
N LEU A 138 -8.97 9.48 -16.63
CA LEU A 138 -8.01 9.77 -15.58
C LEU A 138 -6.65 10.13 -16.17
N ARG A 139 -6.14 9.35 -17.14
CA ARG A 139 -4.89 9.67 -17.86
C ARG A 139 -4.92 11.05 -18.49
N GLN A 140 -6.03 11.42 -19.14
CA GLN A 140 -6.17 12.74 -19.77
C GLN A 140 -6.27 13.88 -18.75
N GLN A 141 -6.80 13.63 -17.55
CA GLN A 141 -6.94 14.63 -16.49
C GLN A 141 -5.64 14.89 -15.73
N THR A 142 -4.76 13.90 -15.65
CA THR A 142 -3.42 14.03 -15.08
C THR A 142 -2.40 14.23 -16.20
N GLU A 143 -2.15 15.50 -16.54
CA GLU A 143 -1.29 15.94 -17.66
C GLU A 143 0.03 15.14 -17.79
N ASN A 144 1.01 15.41 -16.92
CA ASN A 144 2.37 14.88 -17.04
C ASN A 144 2.57 13.53 -16.31
N ASP A 145 1.66 13.17 -15.41
CA ASP A 145 1.71 11.95 -14.59
C ASP A 145 0.57 10.97 -14.91
N GLY A 146 0.04 11.04 -16.13
CA GLY A 146 -1.11 10.26 -16.58
C GLY A 146 -0.93 8.76 -16.37
N ASP A 147 0.19 8.22 -16.83
CA ASP A 147 0.45 6.79 -16.82
C ASP A 147 0.88 6.28 -15.44
N SER A 148 1.66 7.06 -14.68
CA SER A 148 2.05 6.72 -13.31
C SER A 148 0.85 6.72 -12.37
N PHE A 149 -0.01 7.74 -12.44
CA PHE A 149 -1.22 7.82 -11.63
C PHE A 149 -2.24 6.75 -12.02
N ALA A 150 -2.61 6.65 -13.30
CA ALA A 150 -3.58 5.67 -13.75
C ALA A 150 -3.05 4.22 -13.66
N GLY A 151 -1.74 4.03 -13.63
CA GLY A 151 -1.07 2.74 -13.44
C GLY A 151 -0.83 2.36 -11.98
N TYR A 152 -1.17 3.22 -11.02
CA TYR A 152 -0.99 2.93 -9.61
C TYR A 152 -2.06 1.94 -9.10
N ALA A 153 -1.63 0.84 -8.48
CA ALA A 153 -2.54 -0.25 -8.09
C ALA A 153 -3.72 0.20 -7.20
N PRO A 154 -3.55 1.09 -6.20
CA PRO A 154 -4.66 1.67 -5.46
C PRO A 154 -5.66 2.46 -6.31
N VAL A 155 -5.21 3.19 -7.33
CA VAL A 155 -6.10 3.87 -8.29
C VAL A 155 -6.91 2.84 -9.06
N LEU A 156 -6.26 1.80 -9.58
CA LEU A 156 -6.92 0.72 -10.32
C LEU A 156 -7.99 0.00 -9.48
N LEU A 157 -7.68 -0.26 -8.21
CA LEU A 157 -8.63 -0.83 -7.25
C LEU A 157 -9.83 0.09 -7.02
N ALA A 158 -9.59 1.39 -6.80
CA ALA A 158 -10.65 2.37 -6.58
C ALA A 158 -11.59 2.47 -7.80
N VAL A 159 -11.04 2.48 -9.01
CA VAL A 159 -11.82 2.48 -10.26
C VAL A 159 -12.65 1.20 -10.39
N ALA A 160 -12.03 0.03 -10.19
CA ALA A 160 -12.74 -1.24 -10.28
C ALA A 160 -13.87 -1.35 -9.25
N ASP A 161 -13.59 -1.01 -7.99
CA ASP A 161 -14.57 -1.07 -6.90
C ASP A 161 -15.71 -0.07 -7.11
N ARG A 162 -15.45 1.12 -7.70
CA ARG A 162 -16.48 2.10 -8.06
C ARG A 162 -17.43 1.57 -9.13
N VAL A 163 -16.90 0.90 -10.15
CA VAL A 163 -17.69 0.27 -11.22
C VAL A 163 -18.55 -0.87 -10.68
N VAL A 164 -18.02 -1.68 -9.76
CA VAL A 164 -18.76 -2.79 -9.14
C VAL A 164 -19.84 -2.30 -8.18
N LYS A 165 -19.60 -1.22 -7.43
CA LYS A 165 -20.59 -0.63 -6.50
C LYS A 165 -21.77 0.03 -7.20
N GLU A 166 -21.63 0.37 -8.48
CA GLU A 166 -22.69 1.02 -9.23
C GLU A 166 -23.79 0.02 -9.64
N ARG A 167 -25.02 0.29 -9.18
CA ARG A 167 -26.17 -0.61 -9.43
C ARG A 167 -26.57 -0.65 -10.89
N ASN A 168 -26.29 0.42 -11.64
CA ASN A 168 -26.59 0.52 -13.06
C ASN A 168 -25.34 0.91 -13.86
N ALA A 169 -24.56 -0.10 -14.28
CA ALA A 169 -23.36 0.08 -15.08
C ALA A 169 -23.62 0.80 -16.42
N SER A 170 -24.80 0.59 -17.02
CA SER A 170 -25.18 1.29 -18.26
C SER A 170 -25.43 2.78 -18.02
N ALA A 171 -26.04 3.16 -16.90
CA ALA A 171 -26.22 4.57 -16.54
C ALA A 171 -24.87 5.26 -16.29
N LEU A 172 -23.93 4.56 -15.64
CA LEU A 172 -22.56 5.05 -15.48
C LEU A 172 -21.87 5.24 -16.82
N LEU A 173 -21.93 4.24 -17.70
CA LEU A 173 -21.35 4.34 -19.05
C LEU A 173 -21.92 5.53 -19.82
N SER A 174 -23.24 5.71 -19.81
CA SER A 174 -23.89 6.85 -20.46
C SER A 174 -23.59 8.19 -19.79
N ALA A 175 -23.34 8.24 -18.47
CA ALA A 175 -22.89 9.44 -17.79
C ALA A 175 -21.47 9.83 -18.22
N ILE A 176 -20.55 8.84 -18.25
CA ILE A 176 -19.16 9.00 -18.69
C ILE A 176 -19.11 9.52 -20.13
N GLN A 177 -19.88 8.90 -21.05
CA GLN A 177 -19.92 9.28 -22.47
C GLN A 177 -20.52 10.67 -22.71
N ARG A 178 -21.45 11.13 -21.86
CA ARG A 178 -22.02 12.47 -21.92
C ARG A 178 -21.11 13.55 -21.30
N GLY A 179 -19.89 13.19 -20.92
CA GLY A 179 -18.94 14.11 -20.28
C GLY A 179 -19.34 14.53 -18.87
N GLN A 180 -20.30 13.84 -18.24
CA GLN A 180 -20.56 14.04 -16.83
C GLN A 180 -19.38 13.46 -16.05
N GLN A 181 -18.77 14.26 -15.17
CA GLN A 181 -17.70 13.81 -14.29
C GLN A 181 -18.23 12.83 -13.23
N SER A 182 -18.52 11.60 -13.63
CA SER A 182 -19.01 10.54 -12.74
C SER A 182 -17.90 9.97 -11.84
N VAL A 183 -16.64 10.19 -12.23
CA VAL A 183 -15.44 9.94 -11.44
C VAL A 183 -14.50 11.11 -11.72
N THR A 184 -14.27 11.93 -10.71
CA THR A 184 -13.22 12.95 -10.74
C THR A 184 -11.95 12.40 -10.12
N LEU A 185 -10.80 12.96 -10.50
CA LEU A 185 -9.55 12.77 -9.75
C LEU A 185 -9.77 12.87 -8.24
N GLN A 186 -10.55 13.87 -7.80
CA GLN A 186 -10.91 14.07 -6.40
C GLN A 186 -11.62 12.85 -5.76
N SER A 187 -12.54 12.20 -6.49
CA SER A 187 -13.25 11.02 -5.97
C SER A 187 -12.35 9.80 -5.80
N VAL A 188 -11.37 9.63 -6.71
CA VAL A 188 -10.37 8.56 -6.63
C VAL A 188 -9.40 8.84 -5.49
N VAL A 189 -8.91 10.08 -5.39
CA VAL A 189 -8.02 10.51 -4.31
C VAL A 189 -8.71 10.32 -2.96
N ASN A 190 -9.94 10.80 -2.78
CA ASN A 190 -10.68 10.60 -1.52
C ASN A 190 -10.83 9.12 -1.15
N ALA A 191 -11.15 8.25 -2.13
CA ALA A 191 -11.25 6.81 -1.88
C ALA A 191 -9.91 6.17 -1.45
N ILE A 192 -8.79 6.65 -1.99
CA ILE A 192 -7.45 6.22 -1.57
C ILE A 192 -7.16 6.74 -0.15
N LEU A 193 -7.43 8.02 0.12
CA LEU A 193 -7.18 8.63 1.43
C LEU A 193 -8.02 7.98 2.54
N ASP A 194 -9.30 7.70 2.29
CA ASP A 194 -10.17 6.98 3.23
C ASP A 194 -9.61 5.59 3.57
N ARG A 195 -9.11 4.87 2.56
CA ARG A 195 -8.48 3.56 2.75
C ARG A 195 -7.21 3.67 3.59
N GLU A 196 -6.35 4.64 3.31
CA GLU A 196 -5.10 4.83 4.07
C GLU A 196 -5.39 5.27 5.51
N GLN A 197 -6.40 6.12 5.73
CA GLN A 197 -6.85 6.50 7.08
C GLN A 197 -7.34 5.28 7.86
N THR A 198 -8.11 4.38 7.22
CA THR A 198 -8.59 3.15 7.87
C THR A 198 -7.44 2.27 8.37
N LYS A 199 -6.29 2.25 7.68
CA LYS A 199 -5.11 1.52 8.16
C LYS A 199 -4.59 2.05 9.50
N LEU A 200 -4.71 3.36 9.72
CA LEU A 200 -4.29 3.99 10.98
C LEU A 200 -5.17 3.57 12.17
N GLU A 201 -6.41 3.12 11.94
CA GLU A 201 -7.27 2.60 13.02
C GLU A 201 -6.69 1.37 13.72
N SER A 202 -5.76 0.65 13.07
CA SER A 202 -5.03 -0.47 13.68
C SER A 202 -3.91 -0.04 14.63
N LEU A 203 -3.59 1.25 14.71
CA LEU A 203 -2.53 1.75 15.58
C LEU A 203 -3.00 1.80 17.04
N PRO A 204 -2.19 1.32 18.00
CA PRO A 204 -2.51 1.40 19.41
C PRO A 204 -2.32 2.85 19.89
N LEU A 205 -3.33 3.68 19.71
CA LEU A 205 -3.37 5.04 20.22
C LEU A 205 -4.11 5.10 21.56
N GLU A 206 -3.57 5.88 22.50
CA GLU A 206 -4.15 6.04 23.84
C GLU A 206 -5.53 6.71 23.80
N ASP A 207 -5.78 7.57 22.81
CA ASP A 207 -7.08 8.20 22.57
C ASP A 207 -7.66 7.75 21.22
N SER A 208 -8.66 6.88 21.27
CA SER A 208 -9.36 6.37 20.08
C SER A 208 -10.17 7.46 19.36
N GLY A 209 -10.47 8.58 20.03
CA GLY A 209 -11.16 9.74 19.45
C GLY A 209 -10.26 10.61 18.57
N LEU A 210 -8.94 10.54 18.77
CA LEU A 210 -7.94 11.26 17.98
C LEU A 210 -7.86 10.74 16.53
N LEU A 211 -8.02 9.42 16.31
CA LEU A 211 -8.07 8.81 14.96
C LEU A 211 -9.20 9.35 14.08
N LYS A 212 -10.35 9.64 14.69
CA LYS A 212 -11.53 10.19 13.99
C LYS A 212 -11.37 11.68 13.66
N ARG A 213 -10.32 12.32 14.16
CA ARG A 213 -10.07 13.77 14.08
C ARG A 213 -8.73 14.12 13.46
N LEU A 214 -7.88 13.14 13.18
CA LEU A 214 -6.57 13.32 12.57
C LEU A 214 -6.53 12.65 11.21
N TYR A 215 -5.81 13.28 10.29
CA TYR A 215 -5.56 12.76 8.94
C TYR A 215 -6.86 12.54 8.16
N LEU A 216 -7.85 13.43 8.33
CA LEU A 216 -9.03 13.42 7.47
C LEU A 216 -8.62 13.71 6.02
N PRO A 217 -9.32 13.18 5.00
CA PRO A 217 -9.00 13.47 3.60
C PRO A 217 -8.89 14.98 3.32
N SER A 218 -9.76 15.78 3.95
CA SER A 218 -9.72 17.25 3.85
C SER A 218 -8.44 17.88 4.41
N GLU A 219 -7.89 17.35 5.50
CA GLU A 219 -6.64 17.84 6.12
C GLU A 219 -5.43 17.44 5.27
N GLN A 220 -5.40 16.22 4.77
CA GLN A 220 -4.31 15.70 3.93
C GLN A 220 -4.18 16.48 2.61
N LEU A 221 -5.31 16.84 2.00
CA LEU A 221 -5.35 17.65 0.78
C LEU A 221 -4.90 19.10 0.99
N VAL A 222 -5.19 19.68 2.17
CA VAL A 222 -4.72 21.03 2.53
C VAL A 222 -3.21 21.04 2.72
N SER A 223 -2.65 20.00 3.35
CA SER A 223 -1.19 19.84 3.52
C SER A 223 -0.44 19.79 2.17
N CYS A 224 -1.00 19.08 1.17
CA CYS A 224 -0.43 19.04 -0.17
C CYS A 224 -0.48 20.39 -0.90
N ASN A 225 -1.50 21.22 -0.64
CA ASN A 225 -1.59 22.57 -1.22
C ASN A 225 -0.68 23.58 -0.50
N SER A 226 -0.41 23.41 0.79
CA SER A 226 0.44 24.34 1.56
C SER A 226 1.92 24.27 1.21
N ASP A 227 2.42 23.15 0.66
CA ASP A 227 3.82 23.08 0.21
C ASP A 227 4.12 23.94 -1.02
N SER A 228 3.08 24.43 -1.72
CA SER A 228 3.24 25.38 -2.83
C SER A 228 3.25 26.85 -2.41
N ARG A 229 3.02 27.18 -1.13
CA ARG A 229 3.11 28.54 -0.58
C ARG A 229 3.71 28.53 0.84
N LYS A 230 5.02 28.79 0.91
CA LYS A 230 5.83 29.00 2.13
C LYS A 230 5.07 29.68 3.29
N ASN A 231 5.20 29.12 4.50
CA ASN A 231 5.57 29.82 5.75
C ASN A 231 5.52 28.84 6.93
N TYR A 232 6.69 28.36 7.36
CA TYR A 232 6.80 27.62 8.61
C TYR A 232 6.43 28.53 9.80
N PRO A 233 5.55 28.10 10.72
CA PRO A 233 5.30 28.83 11.95
C PRO A 233 6.52 28.79 12.88
N ALA A 234 6.75 29.89 13.60
CA ALA A 234 7.96 30.23 14.36
C ALA A 234 8.25 29.38 15.62
N TRP A 235 7.76 28.15 15.71
CA TRP A 235 8.12 27.21 16.79
C TRP A 235 9.07 26.10 16.35
N ALA A 236 9.50 26.09 15.07
CA ALA A 236 10.54 25.21 14.56
C ALA A 236 11.89 25.95 14.44
N ALA A 237 12.42 26.42 15.57
CA ALA A 237 13.80 26.85 15.76
C ALA A 237 14.33 26.26 17.08
#